data_AF-A0A1Y3X201-F1
#
_entry.id   AF-A0A1Y3X201-F1
#
_cell.length_a   1.000
_cell.length_b   1.000
_cell.length_c   1.000
_cell.angle_alpha   90.00
_cell.angle_beta   90.00
_cell.angle_gamma   90.00
#
_symmetry.space_group_name_H-M   'P 1'
#
loop_
_entity.id
_entity.type
_entity.pdbx_description
1 polymer ?
#
loop_
_entity_poly.entity_id
_entity_poly.type
_entity_poly.pdbx_seq_one_letter_code
_entity_poly.pdbx_strand_id
1 'polypeptide(L)'
;MPVTPFFEIPYLRQIAAAQEYLNANRNADLSHVKCLLRWIMPKEYHDEIDKLHEREDPQFVCIINGGQNLIAPNAQQAEQNIQDSIPEK
;
A
#
# COMPACT_ATOMS: atom_id res chain seq x y z
N MET A 1 -36.14 2.87 -18.57
CA MET A 1 -34.82 2.41 -18.09
C MET A 1 -33.90 3.61 -18.07
N PRO A 2 -33.22 3.94 -16.96
CA PRO A 2 -32.26 5.02 -16.99
C PRO A 2 -31.04 4.52 -17.77
N VAL A 3 -30.72 5.22 -18.84
CA VAL A 3 -29.50 5.01 -19.63
C VAL A 3 -28.38 5.58 -18.78
N THR A 4 -27.56 4.72 -18.18
CA THR A 4 -26.31 5.17 -17.56
C THR A 4 -25.43 5.73 -18.67
N PRO A 5 -25.01 7.00 -18.61
CA PRO A 5 -24.20 7.58 -19.67
C PRO A 5 -22.86 6.86 -19.72
N PHE A 6 -22.45 6.43 -20.92
CA PHE A 6 -21.17 5.77 -21.23
C PHE A 6 -19.91 6.55 -20.78
N PHE A 7 -20.07 7.77 -20.26
CA PHE A 7 -19.02 8.65 -19.75
C PHE A 7 -18.53 8.30 -18.34
N GLU A 8 -19.18 7.39 -17.60
CA GLU A 8 -18.73 7.06 -16.25
C GLU A 8 -17.51 6.13 -16.18
N ILE A 9 -17.35 5.26 -17.18
CA ILE A 9 -16.28 4.28 -17.26
C ILE A 9 -14.87 4.88 -17.45
N PRO A 10 -14.65 5.94 -18.27
CA PRO A 10 -13.29 6.47 -18.47
C PRO A 10 -12.69 7.13 -17.22
N TYR A 11 -13.48 7.90 -16.45
CA TYR A 11 -12.93 8.63 -15.30
C TYR A 11 -12.55 7.69 -14.15
N LEU A 12 -13.37 6.69 -13.85
CA LEU A 12 -13.03 5.67 -12.84
C LEU A 12 -11.76 4.90 -13.23
N ARG A 13 -11.57 4.57 -14.52
CA ARG A 13 -10.32 3.96 -15.00
C ARG A 13 -9.12 4.88 -14.84
N GLN A 14 -9.28 6.17 -15.08
CA GLN A 14 -8.19 7.15 -14.89
C GLN A 14 -7.83 7.33 -13.41
N ILE A 15 -8.82 7.31 -12.51
CA ILE A 15 -8.58 7.33 -11.05
C ILE A 15 -7.82 6.07 -10.62
N ALA A 16 -8.22 4.89 -11.12
CA ALA A 16 -7.49 3.65 -10.86
C ALA A 16 -6.03 3.71 -11.37
N ALA A 17 -5.80 4.21 -12.58
CA ALA A 17 -4.46 4.41 -13.13
C ALA A 17 -3.64 5.42 -12.32
N ALA A 18 -4.27 6.45 -11.75
CA ALA A 18 -3.61 7.38 -10.84
C ALA A 18 -3.17 6.70 -9.53
N GLN A 19 -3.98 5.78 -8.97
CA GLN A 19 -3.57 4.97 -7.82
C GLN A 19 -2.39 4.06 -8.17
N GLU A 20 -2.40 3.42 -9.35
CA GLU A 20 -1.25 2.62 -9.82
C GLU A 20 0.02 3.47 -9.96
N TYR A 21 -0.11 4.69 -10.49
CA TYR A 21 1.00 5.64 -10.56
C TYR A 21 1.54 6.00 -9.18
N LEU A 22 0.67 6.32 -8.20
CA LEU A 22 1.06 6.62 -6.83
C LEU A 22 1.75 5.42 -6.15
N ASN A 23 1.25 4.21 -6.38
CA ASN A 23 1.83 2.97 -5.85
C ASN A 23 3.22 2.68 -6.45
N ALA A 24 3.41 2.95 -7.75
CA ALA A 24 4.68 2.72 -8.43
C ALA A 24 5.74 3.77 -8.09
N ASN A 25 5.33 5.01 -7.77
CA ASN A 25 6.22 6.14 -7.62
C ASN A 25 6.25 6.62 -6.16
N ARG A 26 7.27 6.20 -5.41
CA ARG A 26 7.45 6.58 -3.98
C ARG A 26 7.49 8.09 -3.74
N ASN A 27 7.97 8.86 -4.72
CA ASN A 27 8.12 10.30 -4.62
C ASN A 27 6.97 11.08 -5.28
N ALA A 28 5.91 10.39 -5.72
CA ALA A 28 4.77 11.06 -6.32
C ALA A 28 4.03 11.86 -5.25
N ASP A 29 3.70 13.10 -5.57
CA ASP A 29 2.96 13.98 -4.67
C ASP A 29 1.45 13.73 -4.81
N LEU A 30 0.88 13.08 -3.79
CA LEU A 30 -0.55 12.77 -3.72
C LEU A 30 -1.43 14.02 -3.87
N SER A 31 -1.02 15.13 -3.24
CA SER A 31 -1.82 16.36 -3.22
C SER A 31 -1.89 16.98 -4.61
N HIS A 32 -0.75 17.01 -5.32
CA HIS A 32 -0.70 17.48 -6.70
C HIS A 32 -1.52 16.59 -7.64
N VAL A 33 -1.45 15.26 -7.49
CA VAL A 33 -2.26 14.32 -8.29
C VAL A 33 -3.76 14.55 -8.04
N LYS A 34 -4.19 14.64 -6.77
CA LYS A 34 -5.60 14.94 -6.44
C LYS A 34 -6.05 16.28 -7.01
N CYS A 35 -5.22 17.32 -6.91
CA CYS A 35 -5.51 18.65 -7.45
C CYS A 35 -5.71 18.61 -8.98
N LEU A 36 -4.83 17.92 -9.70
CA LEU A 36 -4.92 17.78 -11.15
C LEU A 36 -6.19 17.03 -11.56
N LEU A 37 -6.50 15.91 -10.90
CA LEU A 37 -7.69 15.12 -11.23
C LEU A 37 -8.97 15.92 -10.97
N ARG A 38 -9.07 16.65 -9.85
CA ARG A 38 -10.20 17.54 -9.56
C ARG A 38 -10.34 18.68 -10.59
N TRP A 39 -9.26 19.10 -11.23
CA TRP A 39 -9.27 20.13 -12.27
C TRP A 39 -9.82 19.63 -13.61
N ILE A 40 -9.52 18.38 -13.98
CA ILE A 40 -9.90 17.81 -15.28
C ILE A 40 -11.17 16.95 -15.25
N MET A 41 -11.59 16.48 -14.06
CA MET A 41 -12.73 15.57 -13.90
C MET A 41 -13.97 16.28 -13.34
N PRO A 42 -15.19 15.81 -13.70
CA PRO A 42 -16.43 16.28 -13.13
C PRO A 42 -16.50 16.12 -11.60
N LYS A 43 -17.31 16.97 -10.94
CA LYS A 43 -17.42 17.00 -9.46
C LYS A 43 -17.94 15.71 -8.85
N GLU A 44 -18.72 14.94 -9.60
CA GLU A 44 -19.30 13.67 -9.17
C GLU A 44 -18.22 12.62 -8.81
N TYR A 45 -16.99 12.81 -9.31
CA TYR A 45 -15.86 11.91 -9.04
C TYR A 45 -14.92 12.42 -7.95
N HIS A 46 -15.15 13.61 -7.38
CA HIS A 46 -14.22 14.18 -6.39
C HIS A 46 -14.14 13.30 -5.14
N ASP A 47 -15.24 12.67 -4.74
CA ASP A 47 -15.27 11.70 -3.63
C ASP A 47 -14.40 10.46 -3.92
N GLU A 48 -14.33 10.00 -5.18
CA GLU A 48 -13.46 8.88 -5.57
C GLU A 48 -11.98 9.31 -5.64
N ILE A 49 -11.70 10.53 -6.10
CA ILE A 49 -10.36 11.12 -6.08
C ILE A 49 -9.85 11.22 -4.63
N ASP A 50 -10.72 11.49 -3.68
CA ASP A 50 -10.36 11.64 -2.27
C ASP A 50 -9.92 10.34 -1.61
N LYS A 51 -10.35 9.20 -2.15
CA LYS A 51 -9.92 7.87 -1.72
C LYS A 51 -8.50 7.51 -2.15
N LEU A 52 -7.90 8.25 -3.09
CA LEU A 52 -6.50 8.02 -3.46
C LEU A 52 -5.60 8.21 -2.24
N HIS A 53 -4.59 7.35 -2.14
CA HIS A 53 -3.64 7.36 -1.04
C HIS A 53 -2.21 7.22 -1.53
N GLU A 54 -1.26 7.65 -0.69
CA GLU A 54 0.15 7.38 -0.94
C GLU A 54 0.39 5.88 -0.93
N ARG A 55 1.45 5.44 -1.61
CA ARG A 55 1.87 4.05 -1.57
C ARG A 55 1.95 3.58 -0.11
N GLU A 56 1.16 2.57 0.22
CA GLU A 56 1.35 1.86 1.49
C GLU A 56 2.69 1.12 1.38
N ASP A 57 3.68 1.56 2.15
CA ASP A 57 4.86 0.73 2.37
C ASP A 57 4.34 -0.56 3.00
N PRO A 58 4.64 -1.75 2.42
CA PRO A 58 4.21 -3.00 3.03
C PRO A 58 4.71 -2.95 4.48
N GLN A 59 3.77 -2.99 5.42
CA GLN A 59 4.10 -3.20 6.83
C GLN A 59 5.11 -4.33 6.82
N PHE A 60 6.35 -4.04 7.25
CA PHE A 60 7.39 -5.05 7.36
C PHE A 60 6.86 -6.07 8.37
N VAL A 61 6.13 -7.08 7.88
CA VAL A 61 5.82 -8.26 8.65
C VAL A 61 7.15 -9.00 8.67
N CYS A 62 7.96 -8.69 9.68
CA CYS A 62 9.09 -9.51 10.04
C CYS A 62 8.48 -10.81 10.56
N ILE A 63 8.16 -11.74 9.65
CA ILE A 63 7.95 -13.13 10.00
C ILE A 63 9.34 -13.64 10.36
N ILE A 64 9.77 -13.38 11.60
CA ILE A 64 10.85 -14.16 12.20
C ILE A 64 10.26 -15.57 12.27
N ASN A 65 10.61 -16.40 11.30
CA ASN A 65 10.39 -17.84 11.35
C ASN A 65 11.25 -18.38 12.49
N GLY A 66 10.76 -18.25 13.72
CA GLY A 66 11.50 -18.53 14.94
C GLY A 66 10.60 -18.62 16.18
N GLY A 67 9.35 -19.06 16.01
CA GLY A 67 8.44 -19.37 17.13
C GLY A 67 8.01 -18.16 17.99
N GLN A 68 6.99 -18.38 18.81
CA GLN A 68 6.62 -17.44 19.87
C GLN A 68 7.71 -17.44 20.94
N ASN A 69 8.64 -16.48 20.87
CA ASN A 69 9.48 -16.16 22.00
C ASN A 69 8.81 -15.06 22.81
N LEU A 70 8.21 -15.45 23.94
CA LEU A 70 7.73 -14.52 24.96
C LEU A 70 8.95 -13.86 25.60
N ILE A 71 9.35 -12.69 25.10
CA ILE A 71 10.39 -11.89 25.74
C ILE A 71 9.74 -11.21 26.96
N ALA A 72 10.21 -11.55 28.16
CA ALA A 72 9.74 -10.92 29.39
C ALA A 72 10.12 -9.43 29.42
N PRO A 73 9.29 -8.53 29.98
CA PRO A 73 9.47 -7.07 29.90
C PRO A 73 10.78 -6.53 30.51
N ASN A 74 11.51 -7.33 31.27
CA ASN A 74 12.78 -6.95 31.90
C ASN A 74 14.02 -7.65 31.26
N ALA A 75 13.86 -8.31 30.12
CA ALA A 75 14.97 -8.96 29.45
C ALA A 75 15.93 -7.91 28.84
N GLN A 76 17.19 -7.92 29.28
CA GLN A 76 18.22 -6.98 28.79
C GLN A 76 19.08 -7.56 27.66
N GLN A 77 19.13 -8.88 27.50
CA GLN A 77 19.92 -9.56 26.47
C GLN A 77 19.20 -10.83 26.02
N ALA A 78 19.24 -11.11 24.72
CA ALA A 78 18.79 -12.35 24.12
C ALA A 78 19.89 -12.86 23.19
N GLU A 79 20.21 -14.14 23.29
CA GLU A 79 21.19 -14.80 22.43
C GLU A 79 20.53 -15.96 21.69
N GLN A 80 20.81 -16.06 20.39
CA GLN A 80 20.47 -17.23 19.58
C GLN A 80 21.73 -18.08 19.40
N ASN A 81 21.71 -19.31 19.91
CA ASN A 81 22.72 -20.30 19.60
C ASN A 81 22.19 -21.21 18.48
N ILE A 82 22.72 -21.03 17.27
CA ILE A 82 22.42 -21.92 16.15
C ILE A 82 23.52 -22.97 16.15
N GLN A 83 23.19 -24.20 16.56
CA GLN A 83 24.10 -25.33 16.36
C GLN A 83 24.01 -25.76 14.90
N ASP A 84 25.11 -25.59 14.16
CA ASP A 84 25.25 -26.15 12.82
C ASP A 84 25.35 -27.68 12.92
N SER A 85 24.28 -28.38 12.55
CA SER A 85 24.31 -29.83 12.37
C SER A 85 25.20 -30.17 11.18
N ILE A 86 26.36 -30.77 11.45
CA ILE A 86 27.26 -31.32 10.42
C ILE A 86 26.53 -32.43 9.65
N PRO A 87 26.54 -32.45 8.30
CA PRO A 87 25.92 -33.54 7.55
C PRO A 87 26.82 -34.78 7.58
N GLU A 88 26.32 -35.90 8.13
CA GLU A 88 26.94 -37.22 7.98
C GLU A 88 26.80 -37.73 6.54
N LYS A 89 27.86 -38.42 6.09
CA LYS A 89 28.15 -38.87 4.73
C LYS A 89 27.45 -40.17 4.37
#